data_AF-A0A085WRW3-F1
#
_entry.id   AF-A0A085WRW3-F1
#
_cell.length_a   1.000
_cell.length_b   1.000
_cell.length_c   1.000
_cell.angle_alpha   90.00
_cell.angle_beta   90.00
_cell.angle_gamma   90.00
#
_symmetry.space_group_name_H-M   'P 1'
#
loop_
_entity.id
_entity.type
_entity.pdbx_description
1 polymer ?
#
loop_
_entity_poly.entity_id
_entity_poly.type
_entity_poly.pdbx_seq_one_letter_code
_entity_poly.pdbx_strand_id
1 'polypeptide(L)'
;MLPSAAMLAIQQRLSEASRRFGSFGALALMLACLCVPTSNAHAQAWTLSTPQRQAYLHYYAPIVFKRANANDNRHGYDWITNFNFDQDGDFSNNKRNWKNIYQYINASRTGPSAYENWRIRPTLYTALIEYMDGGKNLVLIYHIYHALDKNASGDYQLHDWERVELHVRNVTGSPGSGESVAFAVVTQHKRNVIRQAGSTEFQFMQTSTGKHLLLWQAEWSDKLLAPHGQELRFVGDSYAWIASQMASSSAKAQVDVNNDDGRKNLHYAFVPQGSAGAVSAFGAQAISYATADALASRMDNGTTATWPNVKRVTYELQDLADILPTHWQYGGYQTHWLSTDYRDFYLESPIVNEAGQAEVSPGMQRFYTATRDIENEDDRDGIIAKKWLVGTYELNANASDSSTADYNDFHANAWASTVADSRGRTRASASGYPTSPNSFWWQHDYFVHSGTVDSTDGVEVGFWLPGAWYLPASGGFDGRWVQLFPD
;
A
#
# COMPACT_ATOMS: atom_id res chain seq x y z
N MET A 1 -68.88 -59.06 54.52
CA MET A 1 -69.17 -60.06 53.47
C MET A 1 -68.21 -59.81 52.31
N LEU A 2 -67.51 -60.87 51.90
CA LEU A 2 -66.47 -61.01 50.85
C LEU A 2 -66.86 -60.43 49.46
N PRO A 3 -65.99 -60.42 48.41
CA PRO A 3 -64.55 -60.09 48.31
C PRO A 3 -64.12 -59.42 46.95
N SER A 4 -62.83 -59.06 46.84
CA SER A 4 -61.91 -59.27 45.69
C SER A 4 -62.38 -59.04 44.24
N ALA A 5 -62.03 -57.89 43.64
CA ALA A 5 -61.59 -57.77 42.23
C ALA A 5 -61.22 -56.31 41.85
N ALA A 6 -60.05 -55.80 42.25
CA ALA A 6 -59.57 -54.50 41.73
C ALA A 6 -58.06 -54.23 41.90
N MET A 7 -57.20 -55.25 42.02
CA MET A 7 -55.77 -55.02 42.27
C MET A 7 -54.83 -55.86 41.38
N LEU A 8 -55.29 -56.16 40.16
CA LEU A 8 -54.52 -56.94 39.17
C LEU A 8 -54.85 -56.48 37.73
N ALA A 9 -54.90 -55.17 37.50
CA ALA A 9 -55.07 -54.60 36.14
C ALA A 9 -54.21 -53.35 35.87
N ILE A 10 -53.35 -52.92 36.80
CA ILE A 10 -52.56 -51.69 36.68
C ILE A 10 -51.07 -51.96 36.40
N GLN A 11 -50.57 -53.19 36.65
CA GLN A 11 -49.16 -53.52 36.42
C GLN A 11 -48.81 -54.08 35.03
N GLN A 12 -49.79 -54.31 34.14
CA GLN A 12 -49.53 -54.82 32.78
C GLN A 12 -49.76 -53.82 31.64
N ARG A 13 -50.10 -52.55 31.93
CA ARG A 13 -50.21 -51.48 30.91
C ARG A 13 -49.11 -50.42 30.96
N LEU A 14 -48.05 -50.63 31.75
CA LEU A 14 -46.90 -49.72 31.85
C LEU A 14 -45.62 -50.25 31.17
N SER A 15 -45.63 -51.44 30.56
CA SER A 15 -44.46 -51.99 29.85
C SER A 15 -44.51 -51.88 28.33
N GLU A 16 -45.58 -51.38 27.72
CA GLU A 16 -45.68 -51.25 26.24
C GLU A 16 -45.80 -49.80 25.73
N ALA A 17 -46.16 -48.82 26.57
CA ALA A 17 -46.21 -47.41 26.18
C ALA A 17 -44.84 -46.70 26.26
N SER A 18 -43.87 -47.26 27.00
CA SER A 18 -42.56 -46.66 27.28
C SER A 18 -41.48 -46.97 26.22
N ARG A 19 -41.79 -47.75 25.17
CA ARG A 19 -40.86 -48.04 24.06
C ARG A 19 -41.15 -47.34 22.74
N ARG A 20 -42.23 -46.55 22.62
CA ARG A 20 -42.58 -45.83 21.37
C ARG A 20 -42.51 -44.30 21.43
N PHE A 21 -42.32 -43.71 22.61
CA PHE A 21 -42.18 -42.25 22.75
C PHE A 21 -40.76 -41.76 23.08
N GLY A 22 -39.82 -42.66 23.42
CA GLY A 22 -38.44 -42.28 23.73
C GLY A 22 -37.62 -41.82 22.52
N SER A 23 -37.89 -42.38 21.33
CA SER A 23 -37.11 -42.08 20.12
C SER A 23 -37.59 -40.82 19.40
N PHE A 24 -38.91 -40.55 19.37
CA PHE A 24 -39.46 -39.37 18.70
C PHE A 24 -39.36 -38.10 19.55
N GLY A 25 -39.46 -38.20 20.88
CA GLY A 25 -39.25 -37.05 21.77
C GLY A 25 -37.78 -36.58 21.79
N ALA A 26 -36.83 -37.51 21.77
CA ALA A 26 -35.40 -37.19 21.69
C ALA A 26 -35.00 -36.63 20.31
N LEU A 27 -35.63 -37.09 19.22
CA LEU A 27 -35.40 -36.56 17.87
C LEU A 27 -36.00 -35.16 17.70
N ALA A 28 -37.17 -34.89 18.27
CA ALA A 28 -37.79 -33.56 18.24
C ALA A 28 -37.02 -32.53 19.08
N LEU A 29 -36.43 -32.92 20.22
CA LEU A 29 -35.54 -32.06 21.00
C LEU A 29 -34.20 -31.82 20.26
N MET A 30 -33.64 -32.82 19.57
CA MET A 30 -32.44 -32.62 18.75
C MET A 30 -32.70 -31.77 17.50
N LEU A 31 -33.85 -31.89 16.83
CA LEU A 31 -34.22 -30.99 15.73
C LEU A 31 -34.53 -29.57 16.21
N ALA A 32 -35.13 -29.38 17.39
CA ALA A 32 -35.33 -28.06 17.97
C ALA A 32 -34.00 -27.37 18.36
N CYS A 33 -32.98 -28.14 18.77
CA CYS A 33 -31.62 -27.64 18.99
C CYS A 33 -30.82 -27.40 17.69
N LEU A 34 -31.24 -27.95 16.55
CA LEU A 34 -30.67 -27.66 15.23
C LEU A 34 -31.30 -26.43 14.55
N CYS A 35 -32.35 -25.86 15.14
CA CYS A 35 -33.00 -24.63 14.70
C CYS A 35 -32.70 -23.43 15.61
N VAL A 36 -31.62 -23.50 16.40
CA VAL A 36 -30.99 -22.25 16.87
C VAL A 36 -30.41 -21.62 15.62
N PRO A 37 -30.80 -20.40 15.22
CA PRO A 37 -30.05 -19.70 14.19
C PRO A 37 -28.60 -19.72 14.69
N THR A 38 -27.70 -20.32 13.92
CA THR A 38 -26.30 -20.00 14.03
C THR A 38 -26.23 -18.52 13.69
N SER A 39 -26.47 -17.67 14.69
CA SER A 39 -26.00 -16.31 14.70
C SER A 39 -24.51 -16.49 14.52
N ASN A 40 -24.06 -16.37 13.26
CA ASN A 40 -22.67 -16.11 12.96
C ASN A 40 -22.28 -15.05 13.98
N ALA A 41 -21.38 -15.39 14.89
CA ALA A 41 -20.89 -14.44 15.87
C ALA A 41 -20.15 -13.39 15.05
N HIS A 42 -20.88 -12.37 14.58
CA HIS A 42 -20.30 -11.24 13.91
C HIS A 42 -19.51 -10.51 14.97
N ALA A 43 -18.19 -10.43 14.78
CA ALA A 43 -17.34 -9.65 15.66
C ALA A 43 -17.96 -8.26 15.82
N GLN A 44 -18.12 -7.81 17.07
CA GLN A 44 -18.65 -6.48 17.36
C GLN A 44 -17.83 -5.44 16.58
N ALA A 45 -18.51 -4.50 15.92
CA ALA A 45 -17.82 -3.40 15.26
C ALA A 45 -17.11 -2.53 16.31
N TRP A 46 -15.84 -2.25 16.07
CA TRP A 46 -15.00 -1.34 16.84
C TRP A 46 -14.04 -0.66 15.87
N THR A 47 -13.36 0.41 16.26
CA THR A 47 -12.31 1.03 15.44
C THR A 47 -11.01 1.21 16.20
N LEU A 48 -9.91 1.19 15.46
CA LEU A 48 -8.63 1.64 15.96
C LEU A 48 -8.69 3.14 16.30
N SER A 49 -7.93 3.56 17.31
CA SER A 49 -7.61 4.96 17.53
C SER A 49 -6.49 5.41 16.58
N THR A 50 -6.31 6.72 16.41
CA THR A 50 -5.22 7.29 15.58
C THR A 50 -3.83 6.74 15.96
N PRO A 51 -3.43 6.67 17.25
CA PRO A 51 -2.14 6.06 17.62
C PRO A 51 -2.00 4.60 17.23
N GLN A 52 -3.10 3.83 17.28
CA GLN A 52 -3.08 2.42 16.87
C GLN A 52 -2.93 2.29 15.35
N ARG A 53 -3.56 3.17 14.57
CA ARG A 53 -3.40 3.26 13.11
C ARG A 53 -1.96 3.57 12.72
N GLN A 54 -1.38 4.62 13.33
CA GLN A 54 0.03 4.97 13.17
C GLN A 54 0.95 3.80 13.55
N ALA A 55 0.65 3.10 14.64
CA ALA A 55 1.43 1.93 15.07
C ALA A 55 1.39 0.80 14.02
N TYR A 56 0.24 0.50 13.43
CA TYR A 56 0.15 -0.49 12.34
C TYR A 56 0.98 -0.07 11.11
N LEU A 57 0.91 1.20 10.72
CA LEU A 57 1.68 1.73 9.60
C LEU A 57 3.19 1.66 9.86
N HIS A 58 3.66 2.09 11.03
CA HIS A 58 5.09 1.96 11.37
C HIS A 58 5.55 0.51 11.52
N TYR A 59 4.73 -0.36 12.11
CA TYR A 59 5.09 -1.75 12.35
C TYR A 59 5.30 -2.53 11.04
N TYR A 60 4.51 -2.22 10.01
CA TYR A 60 4.57 -2.92 8.72
C TYR A 60 5.23 -2.14 7.58
N ALA A 61 5.72 -0.93 7.83
CA ALA A 61 6.42 -0.12 6.83
C ALA A 61 7.59 -0.91 6.20
N PRO A 62 7.75 -0.92 4.87
CA PRO A 62 8.69 -1.82 4.18
C PRO A 62 10.17 -1.40 4.35
N ILE A 63 11.10 -2.32 4.16
CA ILE A 63 12.50 -1.97 3.92
C ILE A 63 12.73 -2.02 2.42
N VAL A 64 13.23 -0.93 1.85
CA VAL A 64 13.47 -0.82 0.40
C VAL A 64 14.98 -0.83 0.17
N PHE A 65 15.50 -1.94 -0.35
CA PHE A 65 16.83 -1.97 -0.93
C PHE A 65 16.79 -1.32 -2.29
N LYS A 66 17.71 -0.41 -2.57
CA LYS A 66 17.67 0.34 -3.82
C LYS A 66 19.01 0.29 -4.53
N ARG A 67 18.96 0.10 -5.84
CA ARG A 67 20.12 0.28 -6.72
C ARG A 67 20.38 1.78 -6.91
N ALA A 68 21.63 2.15 -7.15
CA ALA A 68 22.02 3.52 -7.39
C ALA A 68 22.22 3.73 -8.88
N ASN A 69 22.16 4.96 -9.36
CA ASN A 69 22.58 5.31 -10.70
C ASN A 69 23.25 6.68 -10.72
N ALA A 70 24.52 6.66 -10.32
CA ALA A 70 25.35 7.85 -10.25
C ALA A 70 26.49 7.78 -11.29
N ASN A 71 26.18 8.09 -12.56
CA ASN A 71 27.18 8.22 -13.64
C ASN A 71 27.59 9.69 -13.89
N ASP A 72 28.76 9.92 -14.51
CA ASP A 72 29.18 11.22 -15.07
C ASP A 72 28.90 12.47 -14.19
N ASN A 73 29.33 12.45 -12.93
CA ASN A 73 29.11 13.50 -11.91
C ASN A 73 27.65 13.69 -11.44
N ARG A 74 26.72 12.79 -11.76
CA ARG A 74 25.32 12.81 -11.31
C ARG A 74 25.10 12.05 -10.00
N HIS A 75 26.00 12.23 -9.03
CA HIS A 75 25.86 11.58 -7.73
C HIS A 75 24.62 12.08 -6.98
N GLY A 76 23.79 11.16 -6.48
CA GLY A 76 22.64 11.47 -5.61
C GLY A 76 21.25 11.48 -6.22
N TYR A 77 21.11 11.15 -7.50
CA TYR A 77 19.80 11.06 -8.18
C TYR A 77 18.93 9.91 -7.64
N ASP A 78 19.58 8.99 -6.94
CA ASP A 78 19.13 7.66 -6.54
C ASP A 78 18.54 7.62 -5.11
N TRP A 79 18.23 8.78 -4.53
CA TRP A 79 17.45 8.84 -3.29
C TRP A 79 15.95 8.71 -3.56
N ILE A 80 15.22 8.17 -2.58
CA ILE A 80 13.77 8.37 -2.48
C ILE A 80 13.55 9.79 -1.97
N THR A 81 12.55 10.49 -2.50
CA THR A 81 12.34 11.91 -2.20
C THR A 81 10.91 12.22 -1.81
N ASN A 82 10.73 13.39 -1.20
CA ASN A 82 9.43 13.98 -0.88
C ASN A 82 8.85 14.66 -2.12
N PHE A 83 7.53 14.77 -2.19
CA PHE A 83 6.81 15.46 -3.24
C PHE A 83 7.23 16.94 -3.40
N ASN A 84 7.55 17.61 -2.28
CA ASN A 84 7.99 19.00 -2.21
C ASN A 84 9.40 19.11 -1.58
N PHE A 85 10.42 18.65 -2.30
CA PHE A 85 11.77 18.49 -1.73
C PHE A 85 12.62 19.76 -1.72
N ASP A 86 12.38 20.74 -2.58
CA ASP A 86 13.17 21.98 -2.66
C ASP A 86 12.47 23.20 -2.05
N GLN A 87 11.18 23.06 -1.71
CA GLN A 87 10.37 24.04 -0.97
C GLN A 87 10.20 25.38 -1.70
N ASP A 88 10.31 25.40 -3.03
CA ASP A 88 10.07 26.60 -3.83
C ASP A 88 8.58 26.82 -4.16
N GLY A 89 7.74 25.84 -3.82
CA GLY A 89 6.30 25.86 -4.09
C GLY A 89 5.97 25.66 -5.58
N ASP A 90 6.92 25.21 -6.40
CA ASP A 90 6.76 24.96 -7.82
C ASP A 90 7.12 23.52 -8.23
N PHE A 91 6.16 22.61 -8.05
CA PHE A 91 6.35 21.19 -8.37
C PHE A 91 6.57 20.91 -9.85
N SER A 92 6.24 21.86 -10.74
CA SER A 92 6.44 21.69 -12.19
C SER A 92 7.90 21.65 -12.59
N ASN A 93 8.79 22.11 -11.70
CA ASN A 93 10.22 22.18 -11.92
C ASN A 93 11.02 21.11 -11.14
N ASN A 94 10.34 20.24 -10.38
CA ASN A 94 10.95 19.21 -9.53
C ASN A 94 11.97 18.36 -10.30
N LYS A 95 11.67 17.96 -11.54
CA LYS A 95 12.57 17.20 -12.43
C LYS A 95 13.86 17.96 -12.73
N ARG A 96 13.75 19.25 -13.08
CA ARG A 96 14.89 20.13 -13.32
C ARG A 96 15.75 20.26 -12.06
N ASN A 97 15.12 20.44 -10.90
CA ASN A 97 15.84 20.62 -9.64
C ASN A 97 16.47 19.30 -9.16
N TRP A 98 15.80 18.17 -9.36
CA TRP A 98 16.34 16.83 -9.07
C TRP A 98 17.55 16.49 -9.94
N LYS A 99 17.55 16.90 -11.22
CA LYS A 99 18.76 16.80 -12.06
C LYS A 99 19.95 17.60 -11.51
N ASN A 100 19.73 18.55 -10.61
CA ASN A 100 20.81 19.33 -10.00
C ASN A 100 21.17 18.86 -8.59
N ILE A 101 20.67 17.70 -8.13
CA ILE A 101 20.92 17.20 -6.77
C ILE A 101 22.41 16.95 -6.47
N TYR A 102 23.23 16.70 -7.50
CA TYR A 102 24.69 16.59 -7.34
C TYR A 102 25.32 17.91 -6.86
N GLN A 103 24.72 19.06 -7.20
CA GLN A 103 25.15 20.38 -6.73
C GLN A 103 24.84 20.55 -5.25
N TYR A 104 23.65 20.10 -4.80
CA TYR A 104 23.29 20.02 -3.38
C TYR A 104 24.32 19.17 -2.59
N ILE A 105 24.66 17.98 -3.10
CA ILE A 105 25.67 17.11 -2.47
C ILE A 105 27.05 17.77 -2.43
N ASN A 106 27.52 18.31 -3.55
CA ASN A 106 28.84 18.92 -3.60
C ASN A 106 28.94 20.14 -2.68
N ALA A 107 27.90 20.97 -2.66
CA ALA A 107 27.83 22.14 -1.79
C ALA A 107 27.81 21.73 -0.31
N SER A 108 27.11 20.66 0.05
CA SER A 108 27.04 20.17 1.44
C SER A 108 28.39 19.83 2.06
N ARG A 109 29.38 19.45 1.24
CA ARG A 109 30.76 19.20 1.68
C ARG A 109 31.49 20.47 2.08
N THR A 110 31.12 21.61 1.51
CA THR A 110 31.84 22.88 1.60
C THR A 110 31.22 23.89 2.58
N GLY A 111 30.02 23.61 3.10
CA GLY A 111 29.30 24.48 4.04
C GLY A 111 28.00 25.04 3.46
N PRO A 112 27.41 26.10 4.08
CA PRO A 112 26.16 26.72 3.65
C PRO A 112 26.14 27.10 2.16
N SER A 113 24.97 26.96 1.52
CA SER A 113 24.76 27.34 0.12
C SER A 113 23.29 27.63 -0.18
N ALA A 114 22.99 27.97 -1.44
CA ALA A 114 21.60 28.14 -1.90
C ALA A 114 20.74 26.87 -1.74
N TYR A 115 21.35 25.69 -1.60
CA TYR A 115 20.68 24.40 -1.45
C TYR A 115 20.38 24.02 0.00
N GLU A 116 20.82 24.79 1.00
CA GLU A 116 20.66 24.46 2.42
C GLU A 116 19.18 24.38 2.86
N ASN A 117 18.30 25.06 2.13
CA ASN A 117 16.86 25.05 2.38
C ASN A 117 16.14 23.87 1.72
N TRP A 118 16.79 23.13 0.82
CA TRP A 118 16.20 21.93 0.26
C TRP A 118 15.99 20.88 1.37
N ARG A 119 14.82 20.26 1.35
CA ARG A 119 14.35 19.23 2.26
C ARG A 119 14.24 17.90 1.52
N ILE A 120 15.41 17.34 1.17
CA ILE A 120 15.47 15.95 0.69
C ILE A 120 15.15 15.04 1.87
N ARG A 121 13.87 14.70 2.00
CA ARG A 121 13.32 13.78 3.00
C ARG A 121 12.87 12.53 2.26
N PRO A 122 13.54 11.39 2.41
CA PRO A 122 13.01 10.12 1.96
C PRO A 122 11.68 9.90 2.66
N THR A 123 10.61 9.86 1.89
CA THR A 123 9.23 9.83 2.39
C THR A 123 8.49 8.70 1.71
N LEU A 124 7.73 7.92 2.49
CA LEU A 124 6.68 7.05 1.98
C LEU A 124 5.33 7.66 2.34
N TYR A 125 4.54 7.99 1.33
CA TYR A 125 3.19 8.52 1.54
C TYR A 125 2.22 7.37 1.80
N THR A 126 1.54 7.41 2.94
CA THR A 126 0.83 6.28 3.47
C THR A 126 -0.63 6.59 3.75
N ALA A 127 -1.42 5.53 3.75
CA ALA A 127 -2.81 5.53 4.16
C ALA A 127 -3.15 4.12 4.64
N LEU A 128 -4.25 3.98 5.36
CA LEU A 128 -4.84 2.67 5.63
C LEU A 128 -6.34 2.66 5.41
N ILE A 129 -6.83 1.51 4.96
CA ILE A 129 -8.26 1.20 4.86
C ILE A 129 -8.59 0.21 5.97
N GLU A 130 -9.40 0.63 6.92
CA GLU A 130 -9.88 -0.20 8.03
C GLU A 130 -11.32 -0.64 7.75
N TYR A 131 -11.60 -1.93 7.86
CA TYR A 131 -12.95 -2.44 7.60
C TYR A 131 -13.20 -3.78 8.31
N MET A 132 -14.48 -4.16 8.40
CA MET A 132 -14.94 -5.43 8.96
C MET A 132 -15.29 -6.43 7.86
N ASP A 133 -14.72 -7.63 7.93
CA ASP A 133 -15.06 -8.78 7.08
C ASP A 133 -14.64 -10.08 7.76
N GLY A 134 -15.59 -10.79 8.39
CA GLY A 134 -15.29 -11.95 9.26
C GLY A 134 -14.45 -11.65 10.51
N GLY A 135 -13.97 -10.41 10.65
CA GLY A 135 -13.07 -9.88 11.66
C GLY A 135 -12.61 -8.48 11.23
N LYS A 136 -11.75 -7.82 12.01
CA LYS A 136 -11.16 -6.54 11.58
C LYS A 136 -9.99 -6.79 10.63
N ASN A 137 -9.94 -6.05 9.53
CA ASN A 137 -8.88 -6.13 8.53
C ASN A 137 -8.37 -4.73 8.20
N LEU A 138 -7.11 -4.66 7.77
CA LEU A 138 -6.47 -3.46 7.26
C LEU A 138 -5.95 -3.71 5.85
N VAL A 139 -6.10 -2.71 4.97
CA VAL A 139 -5.22 -2.54 3.83
C VAL A 139 -4.25 -1.41 4.17
N LEU A 140 -2.96 -1.73 4.29
CA LEU A 140 -1.92 -0.74 4.54
C LEU A 140 -1.31 -0.35 3.20
N ILE A 141 -1.19 0.95 2.95
CA ILE A 141 -0.75 1.47 1.65
C ILE A 141 0.46 2.36 1.89
N TYR A 142 1.51 2.18 1.09
CA TYR A 142 2.71 3.01 1.08
C TYR A 142 3.05 3.36 -0.36
N HIS A 143 3.31 4.62 -0.64
CA HIS A 143 3.68 5.10 -1.96
C HIS A 143 5.10 5.67 -1.93
N ILE A 144 5.90 5.26 -2.92
CA ILE A 144 7.24 5.78 -3.16
C ILE A 144 7.12 6.82 -4.27
N TYR A 145 7.58 8.03 -4.00
CA TYR A 145 7.61 9.11 -4.97
C TYR A 145 9.01 9.27 -5.57
N HIS A 146 9.05 9.47 -6.88
CA HIS A 146 10.26 9.87 -7.60
C HIS A 146 10.02 11.18 -8.36
N ALA A 147 10.79 12.21 -8.01
CA ALA A 147 10.79 13.48 -8.73
C ALA A 147 11.36 13.35 -10.15
N LEU A 148 12.14 12.29 -10.41
CA LEU A 148 12.76 12.00 -11.69
C LEU A 148 12.70 10.51 -11.99
N ASP A 149 12.17 10.17 -13.16
CA ASP A 149 12.37 8.87 -13.78
C ASP A 149 12.78 9.04 -15.24
N LYS A 150 13.13 7.95 -15.92
CA LYS A 150 13.50 7.91 -17.33
C LYS A 150 12.72 6.81 -18.04
N ASN A 151 11.97 7.17 -19.08
CA ASN A 151 11.22 6.19 -19.88
C ASN A 151 12.15 5.35 -20.78
N ALA A 152 11.57 4.32 -21.41
CA ALA A 152 12.31 3.42 -22.31
C ALA A 152 12.94 4.13 -23.54
N SER A 153 12.39 5.28 -23.95
CA SER A 153 12.95 6.14 -25.01
C SER A 153 14.14 6.97 -24.55
N GLY A 154 14.38 7.01 -23.24
CA GLY A 154 15.45 7.76 -22.60
C GLY A 154 15.07 9.18 -22.18
N ASP A 155 13.80 9.55 -22.28
CA ASP A 155 13.30 10.84 -21.85
C ASP A 155 13.03 10.84 -20.35
N TYR A 156 13.43 11.93 -19.69
CA TYR A 156 13.13 12.10 -18.29
C TYR A 156 11.67 12.46 -18.08
N GLN A 157 11.07 11.94 -17.02
CA GLN A 157 9.69 12.17 -16.62
C GLN A 157 9.62 12.63 -15.16
N LEU A 158 8.61 13.43 -14.87
CA LEU A 158 8.24 14.00 -13.58
C LEU A 158 7.25 13.07 -12.86
N HIS A 159 7.23 13.15 -11.53
CA HIS A 159 6.22 12.55 -10.65
C HIS A 159 5.92 11.05 -10.86
N ASP A 160 6.94 10.20 -10.76
CA ASP A 160 6.68 8.75 -10.67
C ASP A 160 6.12 8.36 -9.31
N TRP A 161 5.27 7.35 -9.33
CA TRP A 161 4.63 6.80 -8.14
C TRP A 161 4.63 5.28 -8.20
N GLU A 162 5.34 4.67 -7.26
CA GLU A 162 5.26 3.24 -7.00
C GLU A 162 4.44 3.02 -5.71
N ARG A 163 3.82 1.86 -5.56
CA ARG A 163 2.95 1.50 -4.44
C ARG A 163 3.32 0.14 -3.87
N VAL A 164 3.22 0.05 -2.56
CA VAL A 164 3.26 -1.16 -1.75
C VAL A 164 1.94 -1.24 -1.00
N GLU A 165 1.21 -2.34 -1.15
CA GLU A 165 -0.03 -2.63 -0.43
C GLU A 165 0.16 -3.90 0.41
N LEU A 166 -0.24 -3.89 1.69
CA LEU A 166 -0.30 -5.08 2.53
C LEU A 166 -1.73 -5.32 3.01
N HIS A 167 -2.21 -6.56 2.87
CA HIS A 167 -3.48 -6.99 3.46
C HIS A 167 -3.24 -7.66 4.81
N VAL A 168 -3.70 -7.04 5.90
CA VAL A 168 -3.57 -7.54 7.27
C VAL A 168 -4.93 -7.99 7.79
N ARG A 169 -5.02 -9.23 8.26
CA ARG A 169 -6.26 -9.85 8.73
C ARG A 169 -6.24 -10.08 10.24
N ASN A 170 -7.43 -10.12 10.84
CA ASN A 170 -7.64 -10.38 12.27
C ASN A 170 -6.90 -9.36 13.17
N VAL A 171 -6.99 -8.10 12.78
CA VAL A 171 -6.37 -6.96 13.45
C VAL A 171 -6.90 -6.83 14.88
N THR A 172 -6.00 -6.49 15.80
CA THR A 172 -6.32 -6.26 17.22
C THR A 172 -5.92 -4.84 17.61
N GLY A 173 -5.97 -4.49 18.89
CA GLY A 173 -5.64 -3.14 19.35
C GLY A 173 -4.17 -2.75 19.19
N SER A 174 -3.27 -3.70 18.89
CA SER A 174 -1.85 -3.40 18.67
C SER A 174 -1.26 -4.38 17.66
N PRO A 175 -0.34 -3.92 16.78
CA PRO A 175 0.31 -4.80 15.83
C PRO A 175 1.24 -5.80 16.55
N GLY A 176 1.55 -6.90 15.87
CA GLY A 176 2.37 -8.00 16.36
C GLY A 176 1.62 -9.01 17.23
N SER A 177 0.30 -8.90 17.39
CA SER A 177 -0.50 -9.64 18.36
C SER A 177 -1.71 -10.31 17.73
N GLY A 178 -1.46 -11.45 17.07
CA GLY A 178 -2.51 -12.34 16.57
C GLY A 178 -3.01 -12.03 15.16
N GLU A 179 -2.70 -10.85 14.61
CA GLU A 179 -2.99 -10.56 13.21
C GLU A 179 -2.02 -11.31 12.26
N SER A 180 -2.39 -11.40 10.98
CA SER A 180 -1.53 -11.96 9.94
C SER A 180 -1.56 -11.14 8.67
N VAL A 181 -0.41 -11.02 8.00
CA VAL A 181 -0.35 -10.44 6.65
C VAL A 181 -0.70 -11.55 5.66
N ALA A 182 -1.83 -11.41 4.97
CA ALA A 182 -2.33 -12.42 4.03
C ALA A 182 -1.58 -12.37 2.70
N PHE A 183 -1.33 -11.17 2.19
CA PHE A 183 -0.54 -10.92 0.99
C PHE A 183 -0.01 -9.50 0.97
N ALA A 184 0.91 -9.23 0.05
CA ALA A 184 1.27 -7.89 -0.36
C ALA A 184 1.28 -7.76 -1.88
N VAL A 185 1.07 -6.54 -2.35
CA VAL A 185 1.11 -6.16 -3.76
C VAL A 185 2.12 -5.04 -3.92
N VAL A 186 2.94 -5.11 -4.96
CA VAL A 186 3.83 -4.00 -5.35
C VAL A 186 3.61 -3.65 -6.80
N THR A 187 3.77 -2.37 -7.12
CA THR A 187 3.74 -1.92 -8.50
C THR A 187 5.07 -2.26 -9.18
N GLN A 188 4.94 -2.74 -10.41
CA GLN A 188 6.06 -2.95 -11.30
C GLN A 188 5.65 -2.37 -12.64
N HIS A 189 5.91 -1.07 -12.81
CA HIS A 189 5.33 -0.25 -13.87
C HIS A 189 3.79 -0.33 -13.84
N LYS A 190 3.20 -0.79 -14.95
CA LYS A 190 1.75 -0.88 -15.13
C LYS A 190 1.12 -2.11 -14.46
N ARG A 191 1.95 -3.00 -13.90
CA ARG A 191 1.52 -4.25 -13.25
C ARG A 191 1.50 -4.14 -11.74
N ASN A 192 0.72 -5.03 -11.11
CA ASN A 192 0.55 -5.09 -9.66
C ASN A 192 0.87 -6.52 -9.22
N VAL A 193 2.13 -6.75 -8.89
CA VAL A 193 2.67 -8.08 -8.60
C VAL A 193 2.32 -8.46 -7.17
N ILE A 194 1.76 -9.65 -6.97
CA ILE A 194 1.33 -10.12 -5.65
C ILE A 194 2.22 -11.22 -5.08
N ARG A 195 2.45 -11.20 -3.77
CA ARG A 195 2.96 -12.33 -3.00
C ARG A 195 2.09 -12.61 -1.79
N GLN A 196 1.73 -13.88 -1.62
CA GLN A 196 0.87 -14.35 -0.54
C GLN A 196 1.68 -14.97 0.60
N ALA A 197 1.07 -15.04 1.78
CA ALA A 197 1.55 -15.84 2.91
C ALA A 197 1.89 -17.27 2.46
N GLY A 198 3.10 -17.72 2.79
CA GLY A 198 3.62 -19.04 2.40
C GLY A 198 4.47 -19.03 1.13
N SER A 199 4.50 -17.95 0.36
CA SER A 199 5.48 -17.79 -0.73
C SER A 199 6.90 -17.65 -0.17
N THR A 200 7.87 -18.26 -0.85
CA THR A 200 9.30 -18.13 -0.54
C THR A 200 9.85 -16.74 -0.86
N GLU A 201 9.14 -15.95 -1.63
CA GLU A 201 9.51 -14.58 -2.01
C GLU A 201 8.75 -13.54 -1.15
N PHE A 202 8.01 -13.99 -0.11
CA PHE A 202 7.28 -13.11 0.80
C PHE A 202 8.06 -12.92 2.11
N GLN A 203 9.19 -12.23 2.00
CA GLN A 203 10.18 -12.11 3.06
C GLN A 203 9.99 -10.86 3.92
N PHE A 204 10.16 -11.02 5.22
CA PHE A 204 10.08 -9.93 6.19
C PHE A 204 11.33 -9.87 7.07
N MET A 205 11.77 -8.66 7.39
CA MET A 205 12.58 -8.43 8.58
C MET A 205 11.67 -8.33 9.79
N GLN A 206 11.86 -9.22 10.77
CA GLN A 206 11.20 -9.12 12.06
C GLN A 206 12.14 -8.51 13.09
N THR A 207 11.60 -7.56 13.86
CA THR A 207 12.25 -6.91 15.00
C THR A 207 11.25 -6.84 16.15
N SER A 208 11.70 -6.42 17.33
CA SER A 208 10.79 -6.15 18.45
C SER A 208 9.82 -4.98 18.19
N THR A 209 10.11 -4.12 17.20
CA THR A 209 9.34 -2.91 16.89
C THR A 209 8.62 -2.99 15.55
N GLY A 210 8.71 -4.10 14.82
CA GLY A 210 8.13 -4.17 13.48
C GLY A 210 8.37 -5.48 12.73
N LYS A 211 7.56 -5.67 11.70
CA LYS A 211 7.62 -6.75 10.71
C LYS A 211 7.59 -6.12 9.31
N HIS A 212 8.78 -5.84 8.78
CA HIS A 212 8.98 -5.02 7.59
C HIS A 212 9.12 -5.90 6.35
N LEU A 213 8.24 -5.72 5.36
CA LEU A 213 8.36 -6.40 4.07
C LEU A 213 9.68 -5.99 3.39
N LEU A 214 10.41 -6.97 2.86
CA LEU A 214 11.67 -6.72 2.15
C LEU A 214 11.41 -6.53 0.66
N LEU A 215 11.75 -5.35 0.16
CA LEU A 215 11.58 -4.98 -1.24
C LEU A 215 12.93 -4.56 -1.84
N TRP A 216 13.05 -4.77 -3.14
CA TRP A 216 14.13 -4.25 -3.95
C TRP A 216 13.54 -3.29 -4.98
N GLN A 217 14.15 -2.13 -5.13
CA GLN A 217 13.80 -1.11 -6.10
C GLN A 217 14.90 -1.01 -7.16
N ALA A 218 14.49 -1.12 -8.41
CA ALA A 218 15.33 -0.83 -9.56
C ALA A 218 15.70 0.64 -9.60
N GLU A 219 16.76 0.94 -10.35
CA GLU A 219 17.10 2.29 -10.73
C GLU A 219 17.27 2.30 -12.25
N TRP A 220 17.05 3.45 -12.89
CA TRP A 220 17.18 3.56 -14.34
C TRP A 220 18.56 3.12 -14.83
N SER A 221 18.62 2.63 -16.07
CA SER A 221 19.84 2.10 -16.68
C SER A 221 20.03 2.63 -18.09
N ASP A 222 21.25 3.07 -18.41
CA ASP A 222 21.61 3.48 -19.77
C ASP A 222 21.86 2.29 -20.71
N LYS A 223 21.62 1.05 -20.25
CA LYS A 223 21.65 -0.12 -21.13
C LYS A 223 20.39 -0.12 -22.01
N LEU A 224 20.61 -0.08 -23.32
CA LEU A 224 19.65 -0.03 -24.44
C LEU A 224 18.46 -1.03 -24.41
N LEU A 225 18.43 -1.97 -23.46
CA LEU A 225 17.46 -3.06 -23.34
C LEU A 225 17.01 -3.30 -21.88
N ALA A 226 17.20 -2.33 -20.97
CA ALA A 226 16.65 -2.37 -19.61
C ALA A 226 15.57 -1.27 -19.47
N PRO A 227 14.36 -1.48 -20.03
CA PRO A 227 13.42 -0.40 -20.35
C PRO A 227 12.74 0.30 -19.16
N HIS A 228 13.16 0.04 -17.92
CA HIS A 228 12.24 0.00 -16.79
C HIS A 228 12.95 0.42 -15.48
N GLY A 229 13.01 1.73 -15.23
CA GLY A 229 13.53 2.33 -13.98
C GLY A 229 12.50 2.34 -12.85
N GLN A 230 12.95 2.48 -11.60
CA GLN A 230 12.14 2.62 -10.38
C GLN A 230 11.19 1.48 -9.96
N GLU A 231 11.02 0.42 -10.78
CA GLU A 231 10.14 -0.70 -10.43
C GLU A 231 10.44 -1.36 -9.07
N LEU A 232 9.39 -1.84 -8.40
CA LEU A 232 9.52 -2.62 -7.17
C LEU A 232 9.46 -4.12 -7.44
N ARG A 233 10.29 -4.84 -6.69
CA ARG A 233 10.32 -6.30 -6.66
C ARG A 233 10.36 -6.81 -5.22
N PHE A 234 9.82 -8.00 -5.03
CA PHE A 234 9.94 -8.74 -3.79
C PHE A 234 11.34 -9.32 -3.66
N VAL A 235 11.91 -9.25 -2.46
CA VAL A 235 13.19 -9.89 -2.15
C VAL A 235 12.97 -11.37 -1.82
N GLY A 236 13.69 -12.25 -2.51
CA GLY A 236 13.66 -13.69 -2.29
C GLY A 236 14.47 -14.16 -1.07
N ASP A 237 15.50 -13.40 -0.70
CA ASP A 237 16.35 -13.72 0.45
C ASP A 237 15.68 -13.44 1.79
N SER A 238 15.79 -14.38 2.73
CA SER A 238 15.41 -14.13 4.12
C SER A 238 16.27 -13.04 4.76
N TYR A 239 15.70 -12.30 5.73
CA TYR A 239 16.47 -11.31 6.49
C TYR A 239 17.65 -11.93 7.23
N ALA A 240 17.53 -13.17 7.74
CA ALA A 240 18.63 -13.86 8.41
C ALA A 240 19.84 -14.06 7.48
N TRP A 241 19.58 -14.42 6.22
CA TRP A 241 20.63 -14.49 5.21
C TRP A 241 21.24 -13.11 4.94
N ILE A 242 20.41 -12.09 4.74
CA ILE A 242 20.88 -10.70 4.50
C ILE A 242 21.75 -10.22 5.67
N ALA A 243 21.32 -10.42 6.91
CA ALA A 243 22.06 -10.04 8.11
C ALA A 243 23.44 -10.75 8.18
N SER A 244 23.52 -12.01 7.76
CA SER A 244 24.80 -12.73 7.67
C SER A 244 25.75 -12.11 6.65
N GLN A 245 25.21 -11.59 5.54
CA GLN A 245 26.01 -10.89 4.54
C GLN A 245 26.42 -9.50 5.01
N MET A 246 25.52 -8.78 5.71
CA MET A 246 25.81 -7.48 6.31
C MET A 246 26.97 -7.54 7.30
N ALA A 247 27.10 -8.64 8.04
CA ALA A 247 28.18 -8.87 8.99
C ALA A 247 29.54 -9.21 8.34
N SER A 248 29.55 -9.53 7.04
CA SER A 248 30.76 -9.88 6.31
C SER A 248 31.37 -8.66 5.62
N SER A 249 32.67 -8.43 5.84
CA SER A 249 33.39 -7.29 5.26
C SER A 249 33.58 -7.39 3.74
N SER A 250 33.46 -8.60 3.16
CA SER A 250 33.70 -8.87 1.75
C SER A 250 32.46 -9.35 0.99
N ALA A 251 31.33 -9.58 1.67
CA ALA A 251 30.10 -10.01 1.01
C ALA A 251 29.58 -8.93 0.05
N LYS A 252 29.22 -9.37 -1.15
CA LYS A 252 28.60 -8.50 -2.16
C LYS A 252 27.22 -8.05 -1.68
N ALA A 253 26.92 -6.78 -1.87
CA ALA A 253 25.62 -6.19 -1.60
C ALA A 253 24.65 -6.55 -2.73
N GLN A 254 24.11 -7.76 -2.65
CA GLN A 254 23.19 -8.29 -3.65
C GLN A 254 22.07 -9.09 -2.98
N VAL A 255 20.88 -9.02 -3.56
CA VAL A 255 19.72 -9.81 -3.14
C VAL A 255 19.10 -10.55 -4.31
N ASP A 256 18.52 -11.70 -4.02
CA ASP A 256 17.62 -12.40 -4.92
C ASP A 256 16.29 -11.62 -5.02
N VAL A 257 15.71 -11.55 -6.22
CA VAL A 257 14.44 -10.86 -6.46
C VAL A 257 13.52 -11.72 -7.28
N ASN A 258 12.21 -11.54 -7.11
CA ASN A 258 11.24 -12.38 -7.76
C ASN A 258 11.27 -12.31 -9.29
N ASN A 259 11.04 -13.47 -9.92
CA ASN A 259 10.97 -13.66 -11.38
C ASN A 259 12.16 -13.08 -12.16
N ASP A 260 13.38 -13.20 -11.61
CA ASP A 260 14.59 -12.74 -12.27
C ASP A 260 15.74 -13.74 -12.09
N ASP A 261 16.56 -13.89 -13.13
CA ASP A 261 17.70 -14.80 -13.09
C ASP A 261 18.91 -14.09 -12.48
N GLY A 262 19.21 -14.44 -11.24
CA GLY A 262 20.40 -14.02 -10.53
C GLY A 262 20.19 -12.80 -9.63
N ARG A 263 21.24 -12.51 -8.84
CA ARG A 263 21.15 -11.53 -7.75
C ARG A 263 21.33 -10.10 -8.24
N LYS A 264 20.54 -9.18 -7.68
CA LYS A 264 20.54 -7.76 -7.99
C LYS A 264 21.40 -6.98 -7.01
N ASN A 265 22.28 -6.14 -7.56
CA ASN A 265 23.07 -5.19 -6.78
C ASN A 265 22.15 -4.18 -6.07
N LEU A 266 22.56 -3.79 -4.87
CA LEU A 266 21.98 -2.70 -4.09
C LEU A 266 23.08 -1.80 -3.53
N HIS A 267 22.74 -0.53 -3.36
CA HIS A 267 23.65 0.51 -2.88
C HIS A 267 23.07 1.32 -1.72
N TYR A 268 21.75 1.28 -1.58
CA TYR A 268 21.02 1.85 -0.45
C TYR A 268 20.16 0.80 0.25
N ALA A 269 19.94 1.01 1.54
CA ALA A 269 18.84 0.46 2.31
C ALA A 269 18.05 1.61 2.92
N PHE A 270 16.81 1.78 2.50
CA PHE A 270 15.86 2.74 3.07
C PHE A 270 15.05 2.04 4.17
N VAL A 271 15.10 2.60 5.38
CA VAL A 271 14.62 1.98 6.61
C VAL A 271 13.59 2.88 7.29
N PRO A 272 12.43 2.36 7.77
CA PRO A 272 11.43 3.20 8.41
C PRO A 272 11.96 3.82 9.70
N GLN A 273 11.95 5.15 9.79
CA GLN A 273 12.46 5.88 10.95
C GLN A 273 11.71 5.53 12.26
N GLY A 274 10.41 5.18 12.14
CA GLY A 274 9.57 4.80 13.26
C GLY A 274 9.87 3.41 13.85
N SER A 275 10.76 2.62 13.23
CA SER A 275 11.15 1.30 13.75
C SER A 275 12.57 1.32 14.30
N ALA A 276 12.69 1.58 15.60
CA ALA A 276 13.99 1.63 16.28
C ALA A 276 14.81 0.33 16.11
N GLY A 277 14.16 -0.83 16.10
CA GLY A 277 14.80 -2.12 15.86
C GLY A 277 15.40 -2.23 14.45
N ALA A 278 14.66 -1.79 13.42
CA ALA A 278 15.16 -1.79 12.05
C ALA A 278 16.29 -0.76 11.84
N VAL A 279 16.11 0.45 12.38
CA VAL A 279 17.13 1.51 12.34
C VAL A 279 18.43 1.04 12.99
N SER A 280 18.36 0.44 14.17
CA SER A 280 19.54 -0.08 14.87
C SER A 280 20.22 -1.22 14.11
N ALA A 281 19.44 -2.15 13.55
CA ALA A 281 19.99 -3.30 12.86
C ALA A 281 20.70 -2.94 11.55
N PHE A 282 20.23 -1.90 10.86
CA PHE A 282 20.88 -1.37 9.66
C PHE A 282 21.92 -0.31 9.96
N GLY A 283 21.90 0.33 11.13
CA GLY A 283 22.67 1.55 11.40
C GLY A 283 22.23 2.69 10.47
N ALA A 284 20.93 2.80 10.19
CA ALA A 284 20.38 3.79 9.28
C ALA A 284 20.44 5.21 9.89
N GLN A 285 20.67 6.20 9.02
CA GLN A 285 20.81 7.60 9.43
C GLN A 285 19.85 8.49 8.65
N ALA A 286 19.39 9.56 9.29
CA ALA A 286 18.63 10.59 8.59
C ALA A 286 19.52 11.33 7.59
N ILE A 287 18.94 11.61 6.43
CA ILE A 287 19.55 12.51 5.46
C ILE A 287 19.17 13.96 5.80
N SER A 288 20.16 14.82 5.73
CA SER A 288 20.08 16.26 5.91
C SER A 288 21.09 16.89 4.97
N TYR A 289 21.09 18.22 4.86
CA TYR A 289 22.14 18.91 4.12
C TYR A 289 23.53 18.49 4.62
N ALA A 290 23.76 18.49 5.93
CA ALA A 290 25.05 18.14 6.52
C ALA A 290 25.49 16.67 6.30
N THR A 291 24.55 15.73 6.12
CA THR A 291 24.85 14.29 5.96
C THR A 291 24.78 13.81 4.52
N ALA A 292 24.29 14.64 3.60
CA ALA A 292 24.09 14.34 2.18
C ALA A 292 25.34 13.79 1.50
N ASP A 293 26.49 14.44 1.65
CA ASP A 293 27.75 14.02 1.02
C ASP A 293 28.17 12.60 1.41
N ALA A 294 27.98 12.25 2.69
CA ALA A 294 28.35 10.95 3.25
C ALA A 294 27.35 9.83 2.87
N LEU A 295 26.08 10.19 2.72
CA LEU A 295 24.98 9.28 2.40
C LEU A 295 24.74 9.11 0.90
N ALA A 296 25.42 9.86 0.03
CA ALA A 296 25.40 9.60 -1.41
C ALA A 296 26.23 8.35 -1.73
N SER A 297 25.66 7.36 -2.43
CA SER A 297 26.36 6.12 -2.79
C SER A 297 27.53 6.38 -3.73
N ARG A 298 27.34 7.30 -4.69
CA ARG A 298 28.25 7.58 -5.82
C ARG A 298 28.52 6.36 -6.70
N MET A 299 27.69 5.33 -6.59
CA MET A 299 27.84 4.09 -7.33
C MET A 299 26.93 4.10 -8.56
N ASP A 300 27.45 3.56 -9.66
CA ASP A 300 26.66 3.26 -10.85
C ASP A 300 25.88 1.95 -10.64
N ASN A 301 24.75 1.82 -11.32
CA ASN A 301 23.87 0.66 -11.29
C ASN A 301 24.57 -0.66 -11.66
N GLY A 302 25.60 -0.60 -12.51
CA GLY A 302 26.39 -1.75 -12.94
C GLY A 302 27.47 -2.14 -11.94
N THR A 303 27.74 -1.28 -10.97
CA THR A 303 28.78 -1.50 -9.97
C THR A 303 28.27 -2.47 -8.90
N THR A 304 29.14 -3.38 -8.47
CA THR A 304 28.83 -4.26 -7.33
C THR A 304 29.53 -3.71 -6.10
N ALA A 305 28.75 -3.20 -5.14
CA ALA A 305 29.26 -2.83 -3.83
C ALA A 305 29.38 -4.06 -2.91
N THR A 306 30.10 -3.88 -1.80
CA THR A 306 30.02 -4.79 -0.63
C THR A 306 29.08 -4.21 0.42
N TRP A 307 28.53 -5.04 1.29
CA TRP A 307 27.60 -4.60 2.34
C TRP A 307 28.12 -3.46 3.24
N PRO A 308 29.41 -3.40 3.62
CA PRO A 308 29.94 -2.23 4.34
C PRO A 308 29.75 -0.91 3.59
N ASN A 309 29.76 -0.93 2.26
CA ASN A 309 29.64 0.26 1.40
C ASN A 309 28.19 0.66 1.09
N VAL A 310 27.20 -0.14 1.49
CA VAL A 310 25.78 0.20 1.34
C VAL A 310 25.43 1.37 2.26
N LYS A 311 24.80 2.41 1.69
CA LYS A 311 24.30 3.56 2.45
C LYS A 311 22.98 3.20 3.11
N ARG A 312 22.82 3.48 4.40
CA ARG A 312 21.58 3.19 5.13
C ARG A 312 20.92 4.49 5.52
N VAL A 313 19.74 4.74 4.98
CA VAL A 313 19.03 6.01 5.12
C VAL A 313 17.69 5.75 5.77
N THR A 314 17.31 6.56 6.75
CA THR A 314 15.96 6.50 7.30
C THR A 314 14.98 7.23 6.39
N TYR A 315 13.76 6.72 6.30
CA TYR A 315 12.65 7.42 5.67
C TYR A 315 11.50 7.63 6.67
N GLU A 316 10.68 8.65 6.40
CA GLU A 316 9.49 8.97 7.19
C GLU A 316 8.21 8.50 6.52
N LEU A 317 7.14 8.44 7.32
CA LEU A 317 5.78 8.26 6.81
C LEU A 317 5.09 9.62 6.83
N GLN A 318 4.44 9.97 5.72
CA GLN A 318 3.55 11.13 5.59
C GLN A 318 2.20 10.68 5.06
N ASP A 319 1.16 11.49 5.23
CA ASP A 319 -0.16 11.07 4.77
C ASP A 319 -0.32 11.29 3.28
N LEU A 320 -1.02 10.35 2.65
CA LEU A 320 -1.45 10.56 1.27
C LEU A 320 -2.35 11.81 1.16
N ALA A 321 -3.08 12.14 2.24
CA ALA A 321 -3.96 13.30 2.31
C ALA A 321 -3.23 14.63 2.07
N ASP A 322 -1.94 14.74 2.41
CA ASP A 322 -1.11 15.95 2.22
C ASP A 322 -0.97 16.34 0.74
N ILE A 323 -1.01 15.35 -0.14
CA ILE A 323 -0.76 15.54 -1.57
C ILE A 323 -2.05 15.86 -2.32
N LEU A 324 -3.20 15.39 -1.85
CA LEU A 324 -4.45 15.50 -2.61
C LEU A 324 -4.90 16.94 -2.87
N PRO A 325 -4.81 17.88 -1.89
CA PRO A 325 -5.10 19.30 -2.14
C PRO A 325 -4.27 19.90 -3.25
N THR A 326 -3.03 19.41 -3.47
CA THR A 326 -2.15 19.91 -4.54
C THR A 326 -2.73 19.69 -5.94
N HIS A 327 -3.64 18.72 -6.10
CA HIS A 327 -4.28 18.41 -7.38
C HIS A 327 -5.61 19.18 -7.55
N TRP A 328 -6.13 19.82 -6.50
CA TRP A 328 -7.48 20.39 -6.50
C TRP A 328 -7.59 21.64 -7.37
N GLN A 329 -8.66 21.73 -8.17
CA GLN A 329 -8.84 22.82 -9.14
C GLN A 329 -8.85 24.23 -8.54
N TYR A 330 -9.21 24.35 -7.26
CA TYR A 330 -9.25 25.62 -6.52
C TYR A 330 -8.10 25.78 -5.52
N GLY A 331 -7.16 24.83 -5.48
CA GLY A 331 -6.01 24.87 -4.55
C GLY A 331 -4.94 25.91 -4.92
N GLY A 332 -5.08 26.62 -6.04
CA GLY A 332 -4.06 27.58 -6.49
C GLY A 332 -2.85 26.93 -7.17
N TYR A 333 -2.94 25.62 -7.47
CA TYR A 333 -1.86 24.79 -7.99
C TYR A 333 -1.88 24.62 -9.52
N GLN A 334 -2.51 25.53 -10.26
CA GLN A 334 -2.56 25.48 -11.74
C GLN A 334 -1.17 25.64 -12.39
N THR A 335 -0.20 26.11 -11.62
CA THR A 335 1.23 26.14 -11.94
C THR A 335 1.86 24.75 -11.99
N HIS A 336 1.27 23.71 -11.41
CA HIS A 336 1.87 22.36 -11.34
C HIS A 336 1.10 21.31 -12.14
N TRP A 337 -0.15 21.61 -12.51
CA TRP A 337 -1.02 20.67 -13.21
C TRP A 337 -1.63 21.29 -14.47
N LEU A 338 -1.87 20.44 -15.46
CA LEU A 338 -2.61 20.79 -16.67
C LEU A 338 -4.11 20.64 -16.39
N SER A 339 -4.89 21.64 -16.80
CA SER A 339 -6.34 21.64 -16.60
C SER A 339 -7.11 20.78 -17.62
N THR A 340 -6.39 20.20 -18.59
CA THR A 340 -6.97 19.41 -19.69
C THR A 340 -7.45 18.04 -19.22
N ASP A 341 -6.76 17.47 -18.24
CA ASP A 341 -7.04 16.13 -17.73
C ASP A 341 -7.36 16.18 -16.25
N TYR A 342 -8.46 15.54 -15.90
CA TYR A 342 -9.01 15.61 -14.56
C TYR A 342 -9.82 14.37 -14.19
N ARG A 343 -10.06 14.24 -12.89
CA ARG A 343 -11.01 13.31 -12.29
C ARG A 343 -11.90 14.04 -11.32
N ASP A 344 -13.19 13.75 -11.41
CA ASP A 344 -14.19 14.27 -10.50
C ASP A 344 -14.44 13.24 -9.38
N PHE A 345 -14.41 13.72 -8.15
CA PHE A 345 -14.70 12.96 -6.93
C PHE A 345 -15.85 13.60 -6.17
N TYR A 346 -16.83 12.81 -5.75
CA TYR A 346 -17.80 13.25 -4.77
C TYR A 346 -17.25 13.01 -3.35
N LEU A 347 -16.90 14.10 -2.67
CA LEU A 347 -16.41 14.09 -1.29
C LEU A 347 -17.57 14.21 -0.30
N GLU A 348 -17.74 13.21 0.57
CA GLU A 348 -18.73 13.27 1.66
C GLU A 348 -18.24 14.13 2.82
N SER A 349 -16.92 14.19 3.00
CA SER A 349 -16.24 14.93 4.07
C SER A 349 -15.11 15.78 3.49
N PRO A 350 -14.74 16.89 4.17
CA PRO A 350 -13.64 17.71 3.70
C PRO A 350 -12.31 16.95 3.82
N ILE A 351 -11.35 17.29 2.97
CA ILE A 351 -9.94 17.01 3.25
C ILE A 351 -9.45 18.16 4.15
N VAL A 352 -8.88 17.80 5.29
CA VAL A 352 -8.39 18.77 6.29
C VAL A 352 -6.89 18.67 6.42
N ASN A 353 -6.24 19.78 6.71
CA ASN A 353 -4.84 19.78 7.13
C ASN A 353 -4.69 19.32 8.58
N GLU A 354 -3.45 19.25 9.07
CA GLU A 354 -3.06 18.80 10.40
C GLU A 354 -3.57 19.72 11.51
N ALA A 355 -3.86 20.99 11.18
CA ALA A 355 -4.53 21.94 12.08
C ALA A 355 -6.06 21.76 12.12
N GLY A 356 -6.61 20.80 11.35
CA GLY A 356 -8.04 20.53 11.24
C GLY A 356 -8.80 21.54 10.39
N GLN A 357 -8.11 22.36 9.61
CA GLN A 357 -8.72 23.32 8.69
C GLN A 357 -9.03 22.63 7.37
N ALA A 358 -10.23 22.84 6.84
CA ALA A 358 -10.62 22.28 5.55
C ALA A 358 -9.83 22.93 4.41
N GLU A 359 -9.09 22.11 3.66
CA GLU A 359 -8.36 22.50 2.46
C GLU A 359 -9.18 22.23 1.20
N VAL A 360 -9.93 21.12 1.19
CA VAL A 360 -10.87 20.79 0.12
C VAL A 360 -12.25 20.60 0.73
N SER A 361 -13.24 21.32 0.21
CA SER A 361 -14.63 21.23 0.68
C SER A 361 -15.31 19.92 0.26
N PRO A 362 -16.34 19.46 0.99
CA PRO A 362 -17.22 18.38 0.53
C PRO A 362 -17.94 18.72 -0.79
N GLY A 363 -18.63 17.73 -1.35
CA GLY A 363 -19.39 17.83 -2.59
C GLY A 363 -18.60 17.37 -3.81
N MET A 364 -19.08 17.71 -5.00
CA MET A 364 -18.38 17.38 -6.24
C MET A 364 -17.13 18.23 -6.38
N GLN A 365 -15.97 17.60 -6.34
CA GLN A 365 -14.67 18.23 -6.46
C GLN A 365 -13.91 17.69 -7.65
N ARG A 366 -13.19 18.58 -8.33
CA ARG A 366 -12.34 18.24 -9.46
C ARG A 366 -10.88 18.29 -9.08
N PHE A 367 -10.16 17.26 -9.47
CA PHE A 367 -8.72 17.16 -9.30
C PHE A 367 -8.05 16.98 -10.65
N TYR A 368 -7.03 17.78 -10.93
CA TYR A 368 -6.21 17.65 -12.13
C TYR A 368 -5.32 16.42 -12.02
N THR A 369 -5.13 15.74 -13.14
CA THR A 369 -4.36 14.48 -13.19
C THR A 369 -3.10 14.61 -14.01
N ALA A 370 -3.11 15.41 -15.06
CA ALA A 370 -1.93 15.57 -15.91
C ALA A 370 -0.96 16.58 -15.28
N THR A 371 0.26 16.11 -15.10
CA THR A 371 1.38 16.90 -14.59
C THR A 371 1.75 18.03 -15.56
N ARG A 372 2.07 19.21 -15.05
CA ARG A 372 2.76 20.24 -15.83
C ARG A 372 4.26 20.11 -15.58
N ASP A 373 5.03 19.82 -16.63
CA ASP A 373 6.49 19.85 -16.60
C ASP A 373 6.97 21.04 -17.46
N ILE A 374 7.86 21.86 -16.90
CA ILE A 374 8.41 23.04 -17.58
C ILE A 374 9.45 22.70 -18.65
N GLU A 375 10.02 21.48 -18.62
CA GLU A 375 11.04 21.04 -19.56
C GLU A 375 10.44 20.43 -20.84
N ASN A 376 9.36 19.65 -20.74
CA ASN A 376 8.62 19.05 -21.86
C ASN A 376 7.24 18.54 -21.43
N GLU A 377 6.41 18.10 -22.38
CA GLU A 377 5.18 17.38 -22.05
C GLU A 377 5.51 16.02 -21.41
N ASP A 378 4.76 15.67 -20.37
CA ASP A 378 4.81 14.40 -19.66
C ASP A 378 3.43 13.75 -19.69
N ASP A 379 3.38 12.45 -19.97
CA ASP A 379 2.15 11.67 -20.05
C ASP A 379 1.75 11.01 -18.72
N ARG A 380 2.50 11.28 -17.64
CA ARG A 380 2.26 10.70 -16.33
C ARG A 380 1.17 11.41 -15.54
N ASP A 381 0.28 10.56 -15.05
CA ASP A 381 -0.77 10.94 -14.11
C ASP A 381 -0.26 11.13 -12.69
N GLY A 382 -0.76 12.17 -12.03
CA GLY A 382 -0.68 12.38 -10.58
C GLY A 382 -1.44 11.30 -9.80
N ILE A 383 -1.22 11.27 -8.48
CA ILE A 383 -1.67 10.18 -7.61
C ILE A 383 -3.21 9.99 -7.63
N ILE A 384 -3.96 11.07 -7.85
CA ILE A 384 -5.43 11.05 -7.90
C ILE A 384 -6.01 10.24 -9.08
N ALA A 385 -5.26 10.10 -10.18
CA ALA A 385 -5.67 9.32 -11.34
C ALA A 385 -5.25 7.85 -11.25
N LYS A 386 -4.35 7.50 -10.32
CA LYS A 386 -3.82 6.14 -10.26
C LYS A 386 -4.93 5.15 -9.86
N LYS A 387 -5.10 4.10 -10.66
CA LYS A 387 -6.12 3.07 -10.46
C LYS A 387 -6.08 2.41 -9.07
N TRP A 388 -4.90 2.34 -8.47
CA TRP A 388 -4.69 1.81 -7.14
C TRP A 388 -5.12 2.72 -5.99
N LEU A 389 -5.39 4.00 -6.24
CA LEU A 389 -6.00 4.87 -5.24
C LEU A 389 -7.34 4.30 -4.75
N VAL A 390 -8.12 3.69 -5.65
CA VAL A 390 -9.45 3.11 -5.39
C VAL A 390 -9.45 1.57 -5.46
N GLY A 391 -8.28 0.92 -5.48
CA GLY A 391 -8.16 -0.55 -5.51
C GLY A 391 -8.55 -1.20 -6.85
N THR A 392 -8.55 -0.45 -7.95
CA THR A 392 -9.09 -0.93 -9.24
C THR A 392 -8.02 -1.34 -10.23
N TYR A 393 -7.12 -2.22 -9.79
CA TYR A 393 -6.05 -2.75 -10.62
C TYR A 393 -6.17 -4.26 -10.77
N GLU A 394 -5.39 -4.85 -11.66
CA GLU A 394 -5.38 -6.30 -11.84
C GLU A 394 -4.14 -6.91 -11.21
N LEU A 395 -4.32 -8.02 -10.48
CA LEU A 395 -3.24 -8.74 -9.82
C LEU A 395 -2.44 -9.59 -10.80
N ASN A 396 -1.13 -9.63 -10.60
CA ASN A 396 -0.20 -10.38 -11.45
C ASN A 396 0.63 -11.33 -10.59
N ALA A 397 0.65 -12.62 -10.96
CA ALA A 397 1.47 -13.62 -10.27
C ALA A 397 2.96 -13.40 -10.51
N ASN A 398 3.33 -12.96 -11.71
CA ASN A 398 4.72 -12.85 -12.14
C ASN A 398 5.09 -11.40 -12.42
N ALA A 399 6.28 -11.03 -11.97
CA ALA A 399 6.99 -9.91 -12.57
C ALA A 399 7.42 -10.30 -13.99
N SER A 400 7.30 -9.38 -14.95
CA SER A 400 7.67 -9.61 -16.35
C SER A 400 8.32 -8.37 -16.95
N ASP A 401 9.39 -8.56 -17.70
CA ASP A 401 10.08 -7.48 -18.41
C ASP A 401 9.59 -7.35 -19.86
N SER A 402 8.66 -8.21 -20.30
CA SER A 402 8.36 -8.46 -21.70
C SER A 402 6.92 -8.24 -22.13
N SER A 403 5.97 -8.08 -21.20
CA SER A 403 4.57 -7.78 -21.56
C SER A 403 4.26 -6.28 -21.53
N THR A 404 3.74 -5.75 -22.63
CA THR A 404 3.24 -4.38 -22.75
C THR A 404 1.78 -4.22 -22.29
N ALA A 405 1.19 -5.28 -21.72
CA ALA A 405 -0.23 -5.30 -21.41
C ALA A 405 -0.53 -4.40 -20.21
N ASP A 406 -0.96 -3.19 -20.54
CA ASP A 406 -1.61 -2.28 -19.61
C ASP A 406 -3.03 -2.78 -19.35
N TYR A 407 -3.17 -3.65 -18.34
CA TYR A 407 -4.47 -4.13 -17.96
C TYR A 407 -5.23 -3.04 -17.21
N ASN A 408 -5.91 -2.21 -18.00
CA ASN A 408 -6.81 -1.16 -17.55
C ASN A 408 -8.28 -1.56 -17.65
N ASP A 409 -8.57 -2.77 -18.14
CA ASP A 409 -9.93 -3.22 -18.38
C ASP A 409 -10.72 -3.29 -17.07
N PHE A 410 -10.13 -3.81 -15.98
CA PHE A 410 -10.83 -3.82 -14.69
C PHE A 410 -11.08 -2.41 -14.18
N HIS A 411 -10.12 -1.49 -14.33
CA HIS A 411 -10.28 -0.09 -13.96
C HIS A 411 -11.41 0.58 -14.76
N ALA A 412 -11.45 0.37 -16.09
CA ALA A 412 -12.46 0.92 -16.98
C ALA A 412 -13.84 0.34 -16.66
N ASN A 413 -13.94 -0.96 -16.41
CA ASN A 413 -15.17 -1.63 -16.00
C ASN A 413 -15.65 -1.17 -14.61
N ALA A 414 -14.73 -0.92 -13.69
CA ALA A 414 -15.03 -0.34 -12.38
C ALA A 414 -15.56 1.10 -12.52
N TRP A 415 -14.94 1.93 -13.37
CA TRP A 415 -15.39 3.29 -13.68
C TRP A 415 -16.79 3.32 -14.30
N ALA A 416 -17.04 2.42 -15.26
CA ALA A 416 -18.34 2.23 -15.90
C ALA A 416 -19.34 1.47 -15.02
N SER A 417 -18.88 0.90 -13.89
CA SER A 417 -19.65 0.07 -12.96
C SER A 417 -20.38 -1.11 -13.64
N THR A 418 -19.73 -1.75 -14.61
CA THR A 418 -20.33 -2.79 -15.47
C THR A 418 -20.10 -4.21 -14.97
N VAL A 419 -19.09 -4.43 -14.13
CA VAL A 419 -18.72 -5.76 -13.63
C VAL A 419 -19.08 -5.88 -12.14
N ALA A 420 -19.70 -7.01 -11.79
CA ALA A 420 -20.01 -7.35 -10.41
C ALA A 420 -18.81 -8.00 -9.73
N ASP A 421 -18.65 -7.71 -8.44
CA ASP A 421 -17.63 -8.30 -7.58
C ASP A 421 -17.98 -9.73 -7.15
N SER A 422 -17.12 -10.36 -6.36
CA SER A 422 -17.34 -11.71 -5.81
C SER A 422 -18.58 -11.85 -4.91
N ARG A 423 -19.20 -10.72 -4.52
CA ARG A 423 -20.43 -10.65 -3.71
C ARG A 423 -21.64 -10.21 -4.54
N GLY A 424 -21.51 -10.19 -5.87
CA GLY A 424 -22.60 -9.84 -6.79
C GLY A 424 -22.94 -8.36 -6.83
N ARG A 425 -22.05 -7.47 -6.38
CA ARG A 425 -22.27 -6.01 -6.38
C ARG A 425 -21.35 -5.31 -7.37
N THR A 426 -21.89 -4.34 -8.09
CA THR A 426 -21.07 -3.40 -8.87
C THR A 426 -20.60 -2.26 -7.97
N ARG A 427 -19.66 -1.43 -8.44
CA ARG A 427 -19.22 -0.23 -7.71
C ARG A 427 -20.41 0.66 -7.30
N ALA A 428 -21.28 0.98 -8.25
CA ALA A 428 -22.42 1.86 -8.01
C ALA A 428 -23.45 1.26 -7.03
N SER A 429 -23.68 -0.06 -7.08
CA SER A 429 -24.60 -0.70 -6.13
C SER A 429 -23.99 -0.87 -4.74
N ALA A 430 -22.67 -1.06 -4.63
CA ALA A 430 -21.96 -1.12 -3.37
C ALA A 430 -21.93 0.25 -2.67
N SER A 431 -21.54 1.31 -3.39
CA SER A 431 -21.47 2.67 -2.85
C SER A 431 -22.84 3.29 -2.57
N GLY A 432 -23.87 2.89 -3.32
CA GLY A 432 -25.21 3.49 -3.24
C GLY A 432 -25.39 4.73 -4.12
N TYR A 433 -24.42 5.04 -4.98
CA TYR A 433 -24.46 6.17 -5.94
C TYR A 433 -24.77 5.69 -7.36
N PRO A 434 -26.05 5.56 -7.76
CA PRO A 434 -26.43 5.05 -9.08
C PRO A 434 -26.04 5.97 -10.24
N THR A 435 -25.72 7.24 -9.96
CA THR A 435 -25.29 8.23 -10.95
C THR A 435 -23.77 8.33 -11.09
N SER A 436 -23.00 7.59 -10.29
CA SER A 436 -21.53 7.57 -10.38
C SER A 436 -20.96 6.95 -11.67
N PRO A 437 -21.59 5.94 -12.32
CA PRO A 437 -21.00 5.29 -13.51
C PRO A 437 -20.62 6.29 -14.60
N ASN A 438 -19.37 6.22 -15.07
CA ASN A 438 -18.79 7.12 -16.06
C ASN A 438 -18.83 8.62 -15.72
N SER A 439 -19.04 8.98 -14.45
CA SER A 439 -19.22 10.38 -14.05
C SER A 439 -18.24 10.81 -12.97
N PHE A 440 -18.19 10.11 -11.84
CA PHE A 440 -17.31 10.45 -10.72
C PHE A 440 -16.95 9.21 -9.91
N TRP A 441 -15.87 9.32 -9.15
CA TRP A 441 -15.56 8.40 -8.05
C TRP A 441 -16.18 8.93 -6.76
N TRP A 442 -16.74 8.07 -5.94
CA TRP A 442 -17.06 8.43 -4.57
C TRP A 442 -15.79 8.40 -3.71
N GLN A 443 -15.63 9.34 -2.79
CA GLN A 443 -14.48 9.43 -1.88
C GLN A 443 -14.09 8.06 -1.29
N HIS A 444 -15.07 7.29 -0.85
CA HIS A 444 -14.84 6.02 -0.18
C HIS A 444 -15.03 4.80 -1.10
N ASP A 445 -15.06 4.99 -2.43
CA ASP A 445 -14.93 3.87 -3.36
C ASP A 445 -13.58 3.19 -3.12
N TYR A 446 -13.64 1.91 -2.78
CA TYR A 446 -12.46 1.06 -2.65
C TYR A 446 -12.83 -0.40 -2.92
N PHE A 447 -12.07 -1.03 -3.81
CA PHE A 447 -12.15 -2.45 -4.06
C PHE A 447 -11.08 -3.20 -3.27
N VAL A 448 -11.49 -4.17 -2.46
CA VAL A 448 -10.60 -5.02 -1.67
C VAL A 448 -10.33 -6.29 -2.43
N HIS A 449 -9.07 -6.53 -2.75
CA HIS A 449 -8.62 -7.78 -3.38
C HIS A 449 -8.69 -8.96 -2.42
N SER A 450 -9.02 -10.14 -2.95
CA SER A 450 -8.94 -11.40 -2.21
C SER A 450 -7.50 -11.91 -2.07
N GLY A 451 -6.61 -11.43 -2.95
CA GLY A 451 -5.25 -11.89 -3.14
C GLY A 451 -5.11 -12.96 -4.24
N THR A 452 -6.21 -13.44 -4.83
CA THR A 452 -6.19 -14.41 -5.92
C THR A 452 -5.95 -13.70 -7.25
N VAL A 453 -5.00 -14.19 -8.04
CA VAL A 453 -4.77 -13.73 -9.42
C VAL A 453 -5.87 -14.29 -10.31
N ASP A 454 -6.57 -13.41 -11.03
CA ASP A 454 -7.48 -13.77 -12.11
C ASP A 454 -6.78 -13.52 -13.45
N SER A 455 -6.95 -14.45 -14.39
CA SER A 455 -6.42 -14.30 -15.76
C SER A 455 -7.47 -13.81 -16.75
N THR A 456 -8.67 -13.49 -16.27
CA THR A 456 -9.78 -12.99 -17.08
C THR A 456 -9.67 -11.48 -17.22
N ASP A 457 -9.43 -10.99 -18.43
CA ASP A 457 -9.33 -9.56 -18.71
C ASP A 457 -10.56 -8.80 -18.18
N GLY A 458 -10.32 -7.72 -17.44
CA GLY A 458 -11.38 -6.83 -16.99
C GLY A 458 -12.16 -7.29 -15.75
N VAL A 459 -11.74 -8.39 -15.12
CA VAL A 459 -12.33 -8.96 -13.90
C VAL A 459 -11.25 -9.16 -12.84
N GLU A 460 -11.63 -8.96 -11.58
CA GLU A 460 -10.72 -9.12 -10.46
C GLU A 460 -11.43 -9.78 -9.27
N VAL A 461 -10.73 -10.65 -8.54
CA VAL A 461 -11.32 -11.42 -7.45
C VAL A 461 -11.22 -10.61 -6.16
N GLY A 462 -12.33 -10.04 -5.74
CA GLY A 462 -12.41 -9.21 -4.55
C GLY A 462 -13.82 -8.68 -4.32
N PHE A 463 -13.95 -7.63 -3.52
CA PHE A 463 -15.25 -7.00 -3.27
C PHE A 463 -15.16 -5.50 -3.02
N TRP A 464 -16.21 -4.79 -3.45
CA TRP A 464 -16.39 -3.38 -3.14
C TRP A 464 -16.80 -3.20 -1.67
N LEU A 465 -16.19 -2.25 -0.99
CA LEU A 465 -16.66 -1.87 0.34
C LEU A 465 -18.03 -1.16 0.22
N PRO A 466 -19.05 -1.56 1.00
CA PRO A 466 -20.40 -1.00 0.90
C PRO A 466 -20.48 0.44 1.43
N GLY A 467 -21.48 1.21 1.00
CA GLY A 467 -21.80 2.52 1.58
C GLY A 467 -21.74 2.52 3.11
N ALA A 468 -21.19 3.60 3.67
CA ALA A 468 -20.94 3.77 5.11
C ALA A 468 -19.94 2.78 5.76
N TRP A 469 -19.19 1.98 5.00
CA TRP A 469 -18.14 1.10 5.55
C TRP A 469 -17.09 1.85 6.38
N TYR A 470 -16.76 3.07 5.97
CA TYR A 470 -15.70 3.93 6.52
C TYR A 470 -16.09 4.57 7.86
N LEU A 471 -17.36 4.48 8.27
CA LEU A 471 -17.83 5.06 9.52
C LEU A 471 -17.34 4.26 10.72
N PRO A 472 -17.04 4.92 11.86
CA PRO A 472 -16.69 4.21 13.09
C PRO A 472 -17.76 3.23 13.58
N ALA A 473 -19.04 3.54 13.35
CA ALA A 473 -20.16 2.65 13.68
C ALA A 473 -20.14 1.32 12.91
N SER A 474 -19.56 1.32 11.70
CA SER A 474 -19.34 0.14 10.86
C SER A 474 -18.00 -0.55 11.17
N GLY A 475 -17.22 0.00 12.10
CA GLY A 475 -15.89 -0.49 12.44
C GLY A 475 -14.83 -0.20 11.38
N GLY A 476 -15.04 0.82 10.53
CA GLY A 476 -14.10 1.19 9.49
C GLY A 476 -13.53 2.60 9.60
N PHE A 477 -12.61 2.89 8.67
CA PHE A 477 -11.90 4.16 8.53
C PHE A 477 -11.20 4.22 7.17
N ASP A 478 -11.30 5.35 6.47
CA ASP A 478 -10.64 5.60 5.20
C ASP A 478 -9.52 6.63 5.36
N GLY A 479 -8.29 6.13 5.54
CA GLY A 479 -7.11 6.96 5.78
C GLY A 479 -6.57 7.65 4.53
N ARG A 480 -7.14 7.44 3.34
CA ARG A 480 -6.65 8.12 2.13
C ARG A 480 -6.89 9.63 2.16
N TRP A 481 -7.83 10.09 2.96
CA TRP A 481 -8.33 11.48 2.99
C TRP A 481 -8.15 12.18 4.33
N VAL A 482 -7.45 11.55 5.27
CA VAL A 482 -7.39 11.97 6.67
C VAL A 482 -5.93 12.01 7.14
N GLN A 483 -5.60 13.05 7.89
CA GLN A 483 -4.30 13.22 8.53
C GLN A 483 -4.11 12.26 9.71
N LEU A 484 -3.05 11.47 9.67
CA LEU A 484 -2.58 10.60 10.74
C LEU A 484 -1.23 11.07 11.29
N PHE A 485 -0.31 11.55 10.47
CA PHE A 485 1.02 12.02 10.84
C PHE A 485 1.11 13.55 10.74
N PRO A 486 2.01 14.18 11.51
CA PRO A 486 2.38 15.57 11.28
C PRO A 486 3.37 15.69 10.11
N ASP A 487 3.24 16.74 9.28
CA ASP A 487 4.21 17.13 8.24
C ASP A 487 5.55 17.67 8.77
#